data_AF-A0A2N4X6M0-F1
#
_entry.id   AF-A0A2N4X6M0-F1
#
_cell.length_a   1.000
_cell.length_b   1.000
_cell.length_c   1.000
_cell.angle_alpha   90.00
_cell.angle_beta   90.00
_cell.angle_gamma   90.00
#
_symmetry.space_group_name_H-M   'P 1'
#
loop_
_entity.id
_entity.type
_entity.pdbx_description
1 polymer ?
#
loop_
_entity_poly.entity_id
_entity_poly.type
_entity_poly.pdbx_seq_one_letter_code
_entity_poly.pdbx_strand_id
1 'polypeptide(L)' 'MCLIGILKELLKELTAKYGRGYSFTNLYNFRQFYLTFADYEIFYTVCRKLTLSHNRLIMRVENLNARDYYLKEQEM' A
#
# COMPACT_ATOMS: atom_id res chain seq x y z
N MET A 1 -0.75 4.67 -21.42
CA MET A 1 -1.82 3.88 -20.76
C MET A 1 -1.99 4.39 -19.34
N CYS A 2 -3.13 5.01 -19.01
CA CYS A 2 -3.32 5.61 -17.68
C CYS A 2 -3.26 4.55 -16.58
N LEU A 3 -2.66 4.89 -15.44
CA LEU A 3 -2.49 4.02 -14.26
C LEU A 3 -3.79 3.30 -13.83
N ILE A 4 -4.92 4.00 -14.01
CA ILE A 4 -6.26 3.50 -13.71
C ILE A 4 -6.64 2.32 -14.62
N GLY A 5 -6.20 2.33 -15.89
CA GLY A 5 -6.46 1.25 -16.85
C GLY A 5 -5.80 -0.06 -16.42
N ILE A 6 -4.52 0.00 -16.04
CA ILE A 6 -3.74 -1.17 -15.60
C ILE A 6 -4.38 -1.80 -14.34
N LEU A 7 -4.76 -0.99 -13.35
CA LEU A 7 -5.40 -1.51 -12.14
C LEU A 7 -6.78 -2.15 -12.41
N LYS A 8 -7.52 -1.64 -13.40
CA LYS A 8 -8.81 -2.22 -13.82
C LYS A 8 -8.63 -3.56 -14.52
N GLU A 9 -7.64 -3.67 -15.40
CA GLU A 9 -7.28 -4.93 -16.07
C GLU A 9 -6.82 -5.97 -15.04
N LEU A 10 -5.91 -5.59 -14.14
CA LEU A 10 -5.44 -6.46 -13.08
C LEU A 10 -6.59 -6.94 -12.18
N LEU A 11 -7.54 -6.05 -11.82
CA LEU A 11 -8.71 -6.44 -11.05
C LEU A 11 -9.55 -7.50 -11.78
N LYS A 12 -9.76 -7.32 -13.09
CA LYS A 12 -10.50 -8.26 -13.92
C LYS A 12 -9.80 -9.62 -13.96
N GLU A 13 -8.50 -9.64 -14.18
CA GLU A 13 -7.69 -10.87 -14.23
C GLU A 13 -7.67 -11.62 -12.90
N LEU A 14 -7.43 -10.90 -11.79
CA LEU A 14 -7.41 -11.50 -10.46
C LEU A 14 -8.77 -12.08 -10.09
N THR A 15 -9.85 -11.36 -10.39
CA THR A 15 -11.22 -11.82 -10.11
C THR A 15 -11.58 -13.02 -10.97
N ALA A 16 -11.18 -13.04 -12.24
CA ALA A 16 -11.42 -14.17 -13.15
C ALA A 16 -10.64 -15.42 -12.70
N LYS A 17 -9.41 -15.26 -12.22
CA LYS A 17 -8.52 -16.38 -11.87
C LYS A 17 -8.77 -16.95 -10.47
N TYR A 18 -9.05 -16.10 -9.50
CA TYR A 18 -9.08 -16.47 -8.08
C TYR A 18 -10.45 -16.23 -7.42
N GLY A 19 -11.43 -15.70 -8.16
CA GLY A 19 -12.77 -15.42 -7.66
C GLY A 19 -12.89 -14.09 -6.91
N ARG A 20 -13.93 -13.97 -6.08
CA ARG A 20 -14.24 -12.73 -5.35
C ARG A 20 -13.24 -12.48 -4.22
N GLY A 21 -13.00 -11.20 -3.90
CA GLY A 21 -12.12 -10.78 -2.79
C GLY A 21 -11.17 -9.63 -3.12
N TYR A 22 -11.03 -9.31 -4.41
CA TYR A 22 -10.22 -8.20 -4.89
C TYR A 22 -11.10 -6.97 -5.14
N SER A 23 -10.55 -5.78 -4.87
CA SER A 23 -11.22 -4.51 -5.15
C SER A 23 -10.21 -3.53 -5.76
N PHE A 24 -10.70 -2.61 -6.59
CA PHE A 24 -9.87 -1.55 -7.15
C PHE A 24 -9.17 -0.75 -6.06
N THR A 25 -9.90 -0.42 -4.98
CA THR A 25 -9.37 0.31 -3.82
C THR A 25 -8.22 -0.44 -3.14
N ASN A 26 -8.33 -1.76 -2.97
CA ASN A 26 -7.25 -2.55 -2.37
C ASN A 26 -6.01 -2.57 -3.27
N LEU A 27 -6.18 -2.79 -4.59
CA LEU A 27 -5.07 -2.76 -5.54
C LEU A 27 -4.39 -1.38 -5.62
N TYR A 28 -5.18 -0.31 -5.58
CA TYR A 28 -4.67 1.04 -5.50
C TYR A 28 -3.85 1.25 -4.22
N ASN A 29 -4.37 0.82 -3.07
CA ASN A 29 -3.66 0.94 -1.79
C ASN A 29 -2.37 0.11 -1.77
N PHE A 30 -2.34 -1.10 -2.32
CA PHE A 30 -1.12 -1.90 -2.42
C PHE A 30 -0.07 -1.23 -3.29
N ARG A 31 -0.48 -0.63 -4.41
CA ARG A 31 0.44 0.15 -5.25
C ARG A 31 0.99 1.36 -4.49
N GLN A 32 0.12 2.13 -3.83
CA GLN A 32 0.57 3.30 -3.05
C GLN A 32 1.51 2.88 -1.91
N PHE A 33 1.25 1.74 -1.29
CA PHE A 33 2.10 1.17 -0.25
C PHE A 33 3.50 0.88 -0.78
N TYR A 34 3.58 0.15 -1.90
CA TYR A 34 4.86 -0.17 -2.55
C TYR A 34 5.66 1.09 -2.93
N LEU A 35 4.98 2.14 -3.40
CA LEU A 35 5.64 3.39 -3.76
C LEU A 35 6.06 4.24 -2.56
N THR A 36 5.32 4.14 -1.45
CA THR A 36 5.58 4.91 -0.24
C THR A 36 6.73 4.29 0.56
N PHE A 37 6.79 2.96 0.62
CA PHE A 37 7.81 2.21 1.36
C PHE A 37 8.70 1.46 0.35
N ALA A 38 9.46 2.21 -0.43
CA ALA A 38 10.35 1.65 -1.45
C ALA A 38 11.61 0.99 -0.86
N ASP A 39 12.03 1.43 0.33
CA ASP A 39 13.09 0.77 1.10
C ASP A 39 12.60 -0.60 1.60
N TYR A 40 13.35 -1.65 1.29
CA TYR A 40 12.97 -3.02 1.57
C TYR A 40 12.92 -3.34 3.07
N GLU A 41 13.80 -2.76 3.89
CA GLU A 41 13.82 -2.99 5.34
C GLU A 41 12.60 -2.34 6.00
N ILE A 42 12.27 -1.12 5.58
CA ILE A 42 11.07 -0.41 6.02
C ILE A 42 9.82 -1.18 5.57
N PHE A 43 9.78 -1.58 4.29
CA PHE A 43 8.67 -2.36 3.73
C PHE A 43 8.39 -3.62 4.55
N TYR A 44 9.43 -4.41 4.82
CA TYR A 44 9.31 -5.65 5.56
C TYR A 44 8.80 -5.42 6.99
N THR A 45 9.37 -4.43 7.68
CA THR A 45 9.02 -4.09 9.07
C THR A 45 7.57 -3.61 9.17
N VAL A 46 7.18 -2.70 8.29
CA VAL A 46 5.83 -2.14 8.23
C VAL A 46 4.79 -3.22 7.88
N CYS A 47 5.08 -4.11 6.93
CA CYS A 47 4.20 -5.23 6.60
C CYS A 47 4.00 -6.20 7.77
N ARG A 48 5.03 -6.41 8.59
CA ARG A 48 4.98 -7.35 9.71
C ARG A 48 4.32 -6.77 10.95
N LYS A 49 4.51 -5.47 11.21
CA LYS A 49 4.03 -4.80 12.42
C LYS A 49 2.67 -4.12 12.25
N LEU A 50 2.37 -3.58 11.06
CA LEU A 50 1.23 -2.69 10.85
C LEU A 50 0.13 -3.31 9.97
N THR A 51 -1.11 -3.05 10.36
CA THR A 51 -2.26 -3.38 9.52
C THR A 51 -2.34 -2.42 8.33
N LEU A 52 -3.00 -2.86 7.25
CA LEU A 52 -3.21 -2.01 6.06
C LEU A 52 -3.94 -0.70 6.38
N SER A 53 -4.73 -0.65 7.46
CA SER A 53 -5.39 0.57 7.93
C SER A 53 -4.40 1.57 8.53
N HIS A 54 -3.43 1.13 9.35
CA HIS A 54 -2.35 1.99 9.85
C HIS A 54 -1.51 2.52 8.70
N ASN A 55 -1.11 1.65 7.79
CA ASN A 55 -0.31 2.05 6.62
C ASN A 55 -1.02 3.10 5.77
N ARG A 56 -2.35 2.99 5.62
CA ARG A 56 -3.16 4.00 4.91
C ARG A 56 -3.14 5.38 5.57
N LEU A 57 -3.03 5.46 6.89
CA LEU A 57 -2.89 6.74 7.58
C LEU A 57 -1.51 7.34 7.31
N ILE A 58 -0.45 6.54 7.44
CA ILE A 58 0.94 6.98 7.23
C ILE A 58 1.15 7.45 5.78
N MET A 59 0.63 6.71 4.79
CA MET A 59 0.73 7.08 3.36
C MET A 59 0.07 8.42 3.01
N ARG A 60 -0.90 8.89 3.81
CA ARG A 60 -1.60 10.17 3.60
C ARG A 60 -0.86 11.37 4.18
N VAL A 61 0.16 11.15 5.01
CA VAL A 61 0.94 12.24 5.61
C VAL A 61 1.85 12.84 4.53
N GLU A 62 1.54 14.03 4.03
CA GLU A 62 2.29 14.68 2.94
C GLU A 62 3.72 15.07 3.35
N ASN A 63 3.89 15.53 4.60
CA ASN A 63 5.19 15.92 5.13
C ASN A 63 6.05 14.67 5.40
N LEU A 64 7.17 14.56 4.69
CA LEU A 64 8.09 13.41 4.80
C LEU A 64 8.66 13.25 6.21
N ASN A 65 9.05 14.35 6.88
CA ASN A 65 9.59 14.30 8.25
C ASN A 65 8.54 13.79 9.25
N ALA A 66 7.29 14.21 9.08
CA ALA A 66 6.19 13.71 9.93
C ALA A 66 5.91 12.23 9.66
N ARG A 67 5.98 11.79 8.39
CA ARG A 67 5.84 10.39 8.02
C ARG A 67 6.95 9.52 8.65
N ASP A 68 8.19 9.98 8.57
CA ASP A 68 9.35 9.29 9.16
C ASP A 68 9.25 9.21 10.68
N TYR A 69 8.75 10.27 11.32
CA TYR A 69 8.46 10.25 12.77
C TYR A 69 7.46 9.14 13.11
N TYR A 70 6.33 9.07 12.41
CA TYR A 70 5.33 8.02 12.65
C TYR A 70 5.87 6.62 12.35
N LEU A 71 6.71 6.46 11.34
CA LEU A 71 7.34 5.16 11.05
C LEU A 71 8.24 4.70 12.19
N LYS A 72 9.10 5.59 12.70
CA LYS A 72 9.99 5.29 13.84
C LYS A 72 9.21 4.93 15.11
N GLU A 73 8.13 5.64 15.40
CA GLU A 73 7.26 5.32 16.54
C GLU A 73 6.62 3.92 16.46
N GLN A 74 6.48 3.35 15.26
CA GLN A 74 5.98 1.99 15.07
C GLN A 74 7.10 0.93 15.05
N GLU A 75 8.37 1.36 14.96
CA GLU A 75 9.54 0.48 15.04
C GLU A 75 9.99 0.20 16.47
N MET A 76 9.66 1.08 17.42
CA MET A 76 9.75 0.83 18.87
C MET A 76 8.69 -0.18 19.35
#